data_AF-A0A497FJP2-F1
#
_entry.id   AF-A0A497FJP2-F1
#
_cell.length_a   1.000
_cell.length_b   1.000
_cell.length_c   1.000
_cell.angle_alpha   90.00
_cell.angle_beta   90.00
_cell.angle_gamma   90.00
#
_symmetry.space_group_name_H-M   'P 1'
#
loop_
_entity.id
_entity.type
_entity.pdbx_description
1 polymer ?
#
loop_
_entity_poly.entity_id
_entity_poly.type
_entity_poly.pdbx_seq_one_letter_code
_entity_poly.pdbx_strand_id
1 'polypeptide(L)'
;MEEYRINKEYLDKIIDSRAKATVGRVLKRIETIDDVITLKKVVKDVIYEEYRNLKETTSAFTHGVLFHLKNKKPTSQASEGV
;
A
#
# COMPACT_ATOMS: atom_id res chain seq x y z
N MET A 1 21.73 14.12 -0.91
CA MET A 1 20.58 13.41 -1.49
C MET A 1 20.04 12.55 -0.36
N GLU A 2 18.84 12.84 0.16
CA GLU A 2 18.27 12.08 1.28
C GLU A 2 17.54 10.85 0.74
N GLU A 3 17.93 9.66 1.22
CA GLU A 3 17.29 8.40 0.87
C GLU A 3 16.15 8.13 1.85
N TYR A 4 14.90 8.30 1.40
CA TYR A 4 13.72 8.03 2.22
C TYR A 4 13.40 6.53 2.17
N ARG A 5 13.63 5.84 3.28
CA ARG A 5 13.29 4.42 3.46
C ARG A 5 11.96 4.27 4.17
N ILE A 6 11.18 3.26 3.77
CA ILE A 6 9.93 2.92 4.45
C ILE A 6 10.25 2.30 5.82
N ASN A 7 9.63 2.82 6.88
CA ASN A 7 9.71 2.21 8.20
C ASN A 7 9.02 0.83 8.17
N LYS A 8 9.68 -0.18 8.73
CA LYS A 8 9.14 -1.54 8.91
C LYS A 8 7.74 -1.51 9.57
N GLU A 9 7.52 -0.69 10.60
CA GLU A 9 6.22 -0.61 11.26
C GLU A 9 5.09 -0.18 10.32
N TYR A 10 5.40 0.71 9.37
CA TYR A 10 4.43 1.16 8.38
C TYR A 10 4.13 0.05 7.37
N LEU A 11 5.17 -0.70 6.95
CA LEU A 11 5.01 -1.85 6.07
C LEU A 11 4.18 -2.95 6.73
N ASP A 12 4.46 -3.27 8.00
CA ASP A 12 3.72 -4.27 8.78
C ASP A 12 2.23 -3.87 8.92
N LYS A 13 1.94 -2.59 9.16
CA LYS A 13 0.55 -2.07 9.19
C LYS A 13 -0.16 -2.23 7.84
N ILE A 14 0.52 -1.97 6.73
CA ILE A 14 -0.05 -2.17 5.38
C ILE A 14 -0.35 -3.65 5.15
N ILE A 15 0.60 -4.53 5.48
CA ILE A 15 0.44 -5.98 5.30
C ILE A 15 -0.76 -6.48 6.13
N ASP A 16 -0.85 -6.12 7.40
CA ASP A 16 -1.94 -6.54 8.30
C ASP A 16 -3.31 -6.04 7.80
N SER A 17 -3.41 -4.76 7.42
CA SER A 17 -4.64 -4.18 6.88
C SER A 17 -5.10 -4.91 5.61
N ARG A 18 -4.18 -5.18 4.68
CA ARG A 18 -4.47 -5.92 3.45
C ARG A 18 -4.87 -7.36 3.72
N ALA A 19 -4.16 -8.05 4.62
CA ALA A 19 -4.47 -9.42 5.00
C ALA A 19 -5.90 -9.54 5.55
N LYS A 20 -6.29 -8.66 6.47
CA LYS A 20 -7.67 -8.62 7.02
C LYS A 20 -8.72 -8.39 5.95
N ALA A 21 -8.48 -7.46 5.02
CA ALA A 21 -9.40 -7.20 3.91
C ALA A 21 -9.52 -8.41 2.96
N THR A 22 -8.43 -9.12 2.71
CA THR A 22 -8.43 -10.36 1.90
C THR A 22 -9.20 -11.48 2.57
N VAL A 23 -9.00 -11.69 3.88
CA VAL A 23 -9.79 -12.65 4.66
C VAL A 23 -11.29 -12.31 4.58
N GLY A 24 -11.66 -11.05 4.78
CA GLY A 24 -13.07 -10.62 4.67
C GLY A 24 -13.68 -10.91 3.30
N ARG A 25 -12.91 -10.69 2.21
CA ARG A 25 -13.36 -11.04 0.85
C ARG A 25 -13.52 -12.55 0.67
N VAL A 26 -12.60 -13.35 1.18
CA VAL A 26 -12.67 -14.82 1.09
C VAL A 26 -13.87 -15.34 1.86
N LEU A 27 -14.09 -14.89 3.10
CA LEU A 27 -15.23 -15.30 3.91
C LEU A 27 -16.56 -14.98 3.22
N LYS A 28 -16.69 -13.78 2.65
CA LYS A 28 -17.88 -13.41 1.88
C LYS A 28 -18.16 -14.37 0.71
N ARG A 29 -17.12 -14.91 0.06
CA ARG A 29 -17.30 -15.90 -1.02
C ARG A 29 -17.74 -17.25 -0.48
N ILE A 30 -17.20 -17.67 0.66
CA ILE A 30 -17.61 -18.90 1.36
C ILE A 30 -19.09 -18.82 1.74
N GLU A 31 -19.56 -17.66 2.19
CA GLU A 31 -20.97 -17.46 2.58
C GLU A 31 -21.95 -17.37 1.40
N THR A 32 -21.46 -17.13 0.18
CA THR A 32 -22.33 -16.84 -0.99
C THR A 32 -22.24 -17.87 -2.11
N ILE A 33 -21.30 -18.81 -2.04
CA ILE A 33 -21.06 -19.81 -3.09
C ILE A 33 -21.11 -21.21 -2.47
N ASP A 34 -22.14 -21.96 -2.82
CA ASP A 34 -22.34 -23.33 -2.33
C ASP A 34 -21.55 -24.38 -3.14
N ASP A 35 -21.30 -24.11 -4.43
CA ASP A 35 -20.51 -25.03 -5.26
C ASP A 35 -19.02 -24.95 -4.90
N VAL A 36 -18.51 -26.06 -4.36
CA VAL A 36 -17.13 -26.19 -3.88
C VAL A 36 -16.10 -25.95 -5.01
N ILE A 37 -16.41 -26.35 -6.24
CA ILE A 37 -15.48 -26.18 -7.38
C ILE A 37 -15.34 -24.69 -7.71
N THR A 38 -16.47 -23.99 -7.84
CA THR A 38 -16.53 -22.55 -8.09
C THR A 38 -15.92 -21.76 -6.94
N LEU A 39 -16.23 -22.12 -5.69
CA LEU A 39 -15.64 -21.49 -4.51
C LEU A 39 -14.12 -21.59 -4.53
N LYS A 40 -13.57 -22.78 -4.79
CA LYS A 40 -12.13 -23.00 -4.86
C LYS A 40 -11.46 -22.15 -5.96
N LYS A 41 -12.13 -22.00 -7.11
CA LYS A 41 -11.63 -21.14 -8.19
C LYS A 41 -11.62 -19.67 -7.77
N VAL A 42 -12.73 -19.15 -7.26
CA VAL A 42 -12.86 -17.74 -6.87
C VAL A 42 -11.90 -17.39 -5.73
N VAL A 43 -11.71 -18.26 -4.74
CA VAL A 43 -10.76 -18.03 -3.64
C VAL A 43 -9.33 -17.97 -4.16
N LYS A 44 -8.95 -18.84 -5.11
CA LYS A 44 -7.63 -18.77 -5.76
C LYS A 44 -7.44 -17.44 -6.47
N ASP A 45 -8.43 -17.01 -7.25
CA ASP A 45 -8.36 -15.75 -7.99
C ASP A 45 -8.14 -14.56 -7.05
N VAL A 46 -8.91 -14.49 -5.95
CA VAL A 46 -8.75 -13.45 -4.90
C VAL A 46 -7.34 -13.44 -4.31
N ILE A 47 -6.77 -14.62 -3.98
CA ILE A 47 -5.43 -14.72 -3.41
C ILE A 47 -4.37 -14.26 -4.43
N TYR A 48 -4.50 -14.68 -5.69
CA TYR A 48 -3.55 -14.32 -6.75
C TYR A 48 -3.56 -12.82 -7.07
N GLU A 49 -4.74 -12.21 -7.15
CA GLU A 49 -4.89 -10.77 -7.35
C GLU A 49 -4.21 -9.97 -6.23
N GLU A 50 -4.41 -10.39 -4.98
CA GLU A 50 -3.80 -9.70 -3.85
C GLU A 50 -2.29 -9.86 -3.79
N TYR A 51 -1.78 -11.05 -4.11
CA TYR A 51 -0.35 -11.26 -4.25
C TYR A 51 0.25 -10.37 -5.34
N ARG A 52 -0.39 -10.29 -6.51
CA ARG A 52 0.06 -9.44 -7.62
C ARG A 52 0.08 -7.97 -7.22
N ASN A 53 -0.99 -7.48 -6.59
CA ASN A 53 -1.09 -6.10 -6.12
C ASN A 53 0.00 -5.76 -5.10
N LEU A 54 0.29 -6.67 -4.17
CA LEU A 54 1.34 -6.48 -3.17
C LEU A 54 2.73 -6.46 -3.82
N LYS A 55 2.98 -7.34 -4.79
CA LYS A 55 4.23 -7.38 -5.55
C LYS A 55 4.46 -6.09 -6.32
N GLU A 56 3.46 -5.61 -7.06
CA GLU A 56 3.53 -4.35 -7.81
C GLU A 56 3.78 -3.16 -6.87
N THR A 57 3.08 -3.12 -5.74
CA THR A 57 3.27 -2.10 -4.70
C THR A 57 4.70 -2.12 -4.15
N THR A 58 5.22 -3.31 -3.84
CA THR A 58 6.58 -3.48 -3.30
C THR A 58 7.63 -3.10 -4.35
N SER A 59 7.44 -3.49 -5.62
CA SER A 59 8.33 -3.10 -6.72
C SER A 59 8.34 -1.57 -6.93
N ALA A 60 7.18 -0.92 -6.90
CA ALA A 60 7.09 0.54 -6.98
C ALA A 60 7.86 1.22 -5.84
N PHE A 61 7.83 0.65 -4.63
CA PHE A 61 8.61 1.16 -3.50
C PHE A 61 10.12 0.96 -3.66
N THR A 62 10.57 -0.18 -4.19
CA THR A 62 12.01 -0.44 -4.40
C THR A 62 12.65 0.45 -5.45
N HIS A 63 11.86 1.05 -6.36
CA HIS A 63 12.38 1.93 -7.40
C HIS A 63 12.62 3.38 -6.96
N GLY A 64 12.55 3.69 -5.66
CA GLY A 64 13.05 4.94 -5.08
C GLY A 64 12.42 6.19 -5.70
N VAL A 65 11.28 6.64 -5.17
CA VAL A 65 10.69 7.90 -5.63
C VAL A 65 11.59 9.05 -5.17
N LEU A 66 12.30 9.69 -6.12
CA LEU A 66 13.10 10.88 -5.87
C LEU A 66 12.18 12.09 -5.70
N PHE A 67 11.90 12.46 -4.46
CA PHE A 67 11.17 13.69 -4.15
C PHE A 67 12.10 14.90 -4.30
N HIS A 68 11.83 15.76 -5.28
CA HIS A 68 12.43 17.08 -5.33
C HIS A 68 11.74 17.97 -4.29
N LEU A 69 12.32 18.06 -3.10
CA LEU A 69 11.90 19.06 -2.12
C LEU A 69 12.16 20.44 -2.73
N LYS A 70 11.11 21.16 -3.11
CA LYS A 70 11.22 22.60 -3.38
C LYS A 70 11.61 23.24 -2.05
N ASN A 71 12.85 23.69 -1.93
CA ASN A 71 13.28 24.53 -0.81
C ASN A 71 12.27 25.67 -0.68
N LYS A 72 11.51 25.68 0.41
CA LYS A 72 10.78 26.88 0.84
C LYS A 72 11.86 27.96 0.95
N LYS A 73 11.81 28.97 0.09
CA LYS A 73 12.59 30.19 0.31
C LYS A 73 12.29 30.62 1.75
N PRO A 74 13.30 30.85 2.60
CA PRO A 74 13.05 31.44 3.89
C PRO A 74 12.36 32.78 3.61
N THR A 75 11.17 32.96 4.18
CA THR A 75 10.48 34.24 4.19
C THR A 75 11.45 35.23 4.79
N SER A 76 12.05 36.07 3.94
CA SER A 76 12.93 37.13 4.39
C SER A 76 12.13 37.99 5.35
N GLN A 77 12.62 38.03 6.58
CA GLN A 77 12.41 39.03 7.61
C GLN A 77 11.58 40.23 7.13
N ALA A 78 10.38 40.37 7.67
CA ALA A 78 9.75 41.68 7.81
C ALA A 78 10.55 42.44 8.87
N SER A 79 11.62 43.09 8.45
CA SER A 79 12.32 44.12 9.22
C SER A 79 11.82 45.49 8.75
N GLU A 80 11.11 46.16 9.65
CA GLU A 80 11.06 47.61 9.91
C GLU A 80 11.32 48.58 8.75
N GLY A 81 10.36 49.46 8.50
CA GLY A 81 10.57 50.65 7.66
C GLY A 81 9.37 51.58 7.57
N VAL A 82 9.39 52.60 8.45
CA VAL A 82 8.64 53.87 8.50
C VAL A 82 7.30 53.86 9.24
#